data_AF-A0A1I7EJ46-F1
#
_entry.id   AF-A0A1I7EJ46-F1
#
_cell.length_a   1.000
_cell.length_b   1.000
_cell.length_c   1.000
_cell.angle_alpha   90.00
_cell.angle_beta   90.00
_cell.angle_gamma   90.00
#
_symmetry.space_group_name_H-M   'P 1'
#
loop_
_entity.id
_entity.type
_entity.pdbx_description
1 polymer ?
#
loop_
_entity_poly.entity_id
_entity_poly.type
_entity_poly.pdbx_seq_one_letter_code
_entity_poly.pdbx_strand_id
1 'polypeptide(L)'
;MAHDEYTLSHQDVVKAVIIHQNIHEGFWTLNINFNVAATHGPLVPDPCLAVTIKGIGIMRASPTDPLAVDAALINPPMPEPVVSAVHIATAVNGAHEGGMQFCRDVYRNVAVQSATKAPTKTR
;
A
#
# COMPACT_ATOMS: atom_id res chain seq x y z
N MET A 1 -14.75 -25.10 -8.94
CA MET A 1 -13.60 -24.75 -8.09
C MET A 1 -13.84 -25.36 -6.73
N ALA A 2 -12.86 -26.08 -6.18
CA ALA A 2 -12.96 -26.64 -4.84
C ALA A 2 -12.98 -25.50 -3.81
N HIS A 3 -13.66 -25.68 -2.68
CA HIS A 3 -13.78 -24.65 -1.63
C HIS A 3 -12.46 -24.32 -0.92
N ASP A 4 -11.37 -25.04 -1.23
CA ASP A 4 -10.06 -24.94 -0.58
C ASP A 4 -8.94 -24.47 -1.54
N GLU A 5 -9.29 -23.91 -2.71
CA GLU A 5 -8.32 -23.41 -3.70
C GLU A 5 -8.52 -21.92 -3.99
N TYR A 6 -7.43 -21.16 -3.90
CA TYR A 6 -7.38 -19.73 -4.27
C TYR A 6 -6.35 -19.51 -5.37
N THR A 7 -6.78 -18.88 -6.47
CA THR A 7 -5.88 -18.44 -7.55
C THR A 7 -5.62 -16.95 -7.42
N LEU A 8 -4.34 -16.57 -7.39
CA LEU A 8 -3.91 -15.17 -7.30
C LEU A 8 -3.37 -14.68 -8.64
N SER A 9 -3.63 -13.43 -8.98
CA SER A 9 -2.94 -12.79 -10.10
C SER A 9 -1.48 -12.48 -9.73
N HIS A 10 -0.65 -12.19 -10.74
CA HIS A 10 0.72 -11.68 -10.53
C HIS A 10 0.74 -10.50 -9.55
N GLN A 11 -0.14 -9.52 -9.74
CA GLN A 11 -0.19 -8.34 -8.90
C GLN A 11 -0.58 -8.67 -7.46
N ASP A 12 -1.48 -9.63 -7.26
CA ASP A 12 -1.92 -10.01 -5.91
C ASP A 12 -0.79 -10.67 -5.12
N VAL A 13 0.02 -11.51 -5.78
CA VAL A 13 1.22 -12.08 -5.17
C VAL A 13 2.21 -10.99 -4.79
N VAL A 14 2.46 -10.02 -5.68
CA VAL A 14 3.36 -8.89 -5.39
C VAL A 14 2.85 -8.07 -4.20
N LYS A 15 1.56 -7.71 -4.19
CA LYS A 15 0.93 -6.95 -3.08
C LYS A 15 1.03 -7.69 -1.76
N ALA A 16 0.75 -9.00 -1.76
CA ALA A 16 0.85 -9.82 -0.57
C ALA A 16 2.28 -9.83 -0.01
N VAL A 17 3.30 -9.94 -0.87
CA VAL A 17 4.71 -9.90 -0.45
C VAL A 17 5.11 -8.50 0.06
N ILE A 18 4.67 -7.42 -0.59
CA ILE A 18 4.92 -6.04 -0.13
C ILE A 18 4.41 -5.83 1.30
N ILE A 19 3.16 -6.24 1.57
CA ILE A 19 2.53 -6.12 2.89
C ILE A 19 3.25 -7.01 3.90
N HIS A 20 3.49 -8.28 3.55
CA HIS A 20 4.15 -9.25 4.43
C HIS A 20 5.55 -8.80 4.85
N GLN A 21 6.33 -8.25 3.91
CA GLN A 21 7.70 -7.77 4.16
C GLN A 21 7.74 -6.35 4.72
N ASN A 22 6.58 -5.74 4.96
CA ASN A 22 6.43 -4.37 5.44
C ASN A 22 7.22 -3.34 4.61
N ILE A 23 7.10 -3.43 3.29
CA ILE A 23 7.76 -2.50 2.35
C ILE A 23 6.81 -1.34 2.09
N HIS A 24 7.31 -0.10 2.20
CA HIS A 24 6.50 1.11 2.11
C HIS A 24 6.78 1.97 0.87
N GLU A 25 7.81 1.64 0.10
CA GLU A 25 8.31 2.52 -0.96
C GLU A 25 8.80 1.76 -2.20
N GLY A 26 8.80 2.49 -3.32
CA GLY A 26 9.30 2.02 -4.59
C GLY A 26 8.34 1.13 -5.37
N PHE A 27 8.77 0.78 -6.57
CA PHE A 27 8.03 -0.04 -7.52
C PHE A 27 8.61 -1.44 -7.53
N TRP A 28 7.74 -2.44 -7.43
CA TRP A 28 8.13 -3.85 -7.28
C TRP A 28 7.39 -4.73 -8.27
N THR A 29 8.07 -5.75 -8.78
CA THR A 29 7.49 -6.76 -9.67
C THR A 29 7.83 -8.16 -9.20
N LEU A 30 7.04 -9.15 -9.61
CA LEU A 30 7.27 -10.56 -9.30
C LEU A 30 8.57 -11.03 -9.94
N ASN A 31 9.39 -11.72 -9.17
CA ASN A 31 10.56 -12.43 -9.64
C ASN A 31 10.37 -13.93 -9.45
N ILE A 32 10.50 -14.71 -10.52
CA ILE A 32 10.48 -16.18 -10.46
C ILE A 32 11.80 -16.70 -10.99
N ASN A 33 12.55 -17.37 -10.12
CA ASN A 33 13.80 -17.99 -10.48
C ASN A 33 13.52 -19.43 -10.93
N PHE A 34 13.69 -19.70 -12.22
CA PHE A 34 13.62 -21.05 -12.76
C PHE A 34 14.99 -21.72 -12.74
N ASN A 35 14.99 -23.03 -12.53
CA ASN A 35 16.12 -23.91 -12.75
C ASN A 35 15.76 -24.90 -13.86
N VAL A 36 16.64 -25.01 -14.85
CA VAL A 36 16.45 -25.88 -16.02
C VAL A 36 17.57 -26.90 -16.04
N ALA A 37 17.20 -28.18 -16.08
CA ALA A 37 18.15 -29.28 -16.12
C ALA A 37 17.78 -30.27 -17.22
N ALA A 38 18.78 -30.69 -18.00
CA ALA A 38 18.64 -31.87 -18.84
C ALA A 38 18.71 -33.12 -17.96
N THR A 39 17.76 -34.03 -18.13
CA THR A 39 17.66 -35.28 -17.36
C THR A 39 17.30 -36.44 -18.28
N HIS A 40 17.29 -37.65 -17.75
CA HIS A 40 16.55 -38.76 -18.36
C HIS A 40 15.21 -38.93 -17.63
N GLY A 41 14.20 -39.46 -18.30
CA GLY A 41 12.92 -39.76 -17.68
C GLY A 41 13.06 -40.81 -16.56
N PRO A 42 12.25 -40.74 -15.49
CA PRO A 42 12.36 -41.69 -14.36
C PRO A 42 12.04 -43.14 -14.72
N LEU A 43 11.33 -43.39 -15.84
CA LEU A 43 10.95 -44.72 -16.31
C LEU A 43 11.59 -45.12 -17.65
N VAL A 44 12.11 -44.18 -18.44
CA VAL A 44 12.64 -44.43 -19.79
C VAL A 44 13.85 -43.51 -20.02
N PRO A 45 14.95 -43.99 -20.62
CA PRO A 45 16.18 -43.21 -20.82
C PRO A 45 16.06 -42.08 -21.85
N ASP A 46 14.86 -41.76 -22.31
CA ASP A 46 14.62 -40.68 -23.26
C ASP A 46 15.12 -39.35 -22.67
N PRO A 47 15.77 -38.51 -23.50
CA PRO A 47 16.22 -37.20 -23.06
C PRO A 47 15.03 -36.34 -22.64
N CYS A 48 15.13 -35.74 -21.45
CA CYS A 48 14.10 -34.95 -20.82
C CYS A 48 14.65 -33.58 -20.42
N LEU A 49 13.77 -32.58 -20.40
CA LEU A 49 14.06 -31.27 -19.83
C LEU A 49 13.19 -31.07 -18.60
N ALA A 50 13.82 -30.95 -17.43
CA ALA A 50 13.14 -30.62 -16.18
C ALA A 50 13.23 -29.10 -15.95
N VAL A 51 12.06 -28.44 -15.91
CA VAL A 51 11.93 -27.03 -15.52
C VAL A 51 11.33 -26.98 -14.13
N THR A 52 12.05 -26.37 -13.20
CA THR A 52 11.68 -26.30 -11.78
C THR A 52 11.70 -24.86 -11.29
N ILE A 53 10.85 -24.52 -10.33
CA ILE A 53 10.89 -23.22 -9.66
C ILE A 53 11.89 -23.35 -8.49
N LYS A 54 12.98 -22.59 -8.56
CA LYS A 54 13.99 -22.51 -7.50
C LYS A 54 13.57 -21.55 -6.39
N GLY A 55 12.84 -20.49 -6.73
CA GLY A 55 12.34 -19.52 -5.77
C GLY A 55 11.43 -18.49 -6.40
N ILE A 56 10.56 -17.93 -5.57
CA ILE A 56 9.61 -16.87 -5.92
C ILE A 56 9.85 -15.71 -4.95
N GLY A 57 9.87 -14.49 -5.47
CA GLY A 57 10.01 -13.28 -4.67
C GLY A 57 9.58 -12.05 -5.45
N ILE A 58 10.02 -10.88 -5.00
CA ILE A 58 9.84 -9.62 -5.72
C ILE A 58 11.19 -8.94 -5.92
N MET A 59 11.29 -8.11 -6.96
CA MET A 59 12.46 -7.27 -7.21
C MET A 59 12.02 -5.83 -7.49
N ARG A 60 12.93 -4.88 -7.31
CA ARG A 60 12.70 -3.49 -7.72
C ARG A 60 12.50 -3.41 -9.23
N ALA A 61 11.54 -2.60 -9.64
CA ALA A 61 11.17 -2.37 -11.03
C ALA A 61 11.19 -0.88 -11.37
N SER A 62 11.20 -0.57 -12.67
CA SER A 62 10.98 0.79 -13.15
C SER A 62 9.52 1.20 -12.88
N PRO A 63 9.23 2.47 -12.55
CA PRO A 63 7.84 2.97 -12.51
C PRO A 63 7.12 2.87 -13.87
N THR A 64 7.87 2.72 -14.97
CA THR A 64 7.31 2.54 -16.31
C THR A 64 7.05 1.07 -16.67
N ASP A 65 7.43 0.12 -15.81
CA ASP A 65 7.16 -1.29 -16.03
C ASP A 65 5.65 -1.55 -15.84
N PRO A 66 4.93 -2.11 -16.84
CA PRO A 66 3.50 -2.38 -16.72
C PRO A 66 3.14 -3.39 -15.63
N LEU A 67 4.11 -4.18 -15.15
CA LEU A 67 3.94 -5.15 -14.08
C LEU A 67 4.40 -4.60 -12.72
N ALA A 68 4.90 -3.37 -12.66
CA ALA A 68 5.27 -2.76 -11.39
C ALA A 68 4.05 -2.45 -10.51
N VAL A 69 4.22 -2.71 -9.21
CA VAL A 69 3.28 -2.34 -8.15
C VAL A 69 3.97 -1.32 -7.24
N ASP A 70 3.31 -0.18 -7.03
CA ASP A 70 3.78 0.86 -6.11
C ASP A 70 3.52 0.46 -4.65
N ALA A 71 4.59 0.25 -3.88
CA ALA A 71 4.47 -0.13 -2.48
C ALA A 71 3.86 0.98 -1.60
N ALA A 72 4.02 2.26 -1.97
CA ALA A 72 3.47 3.36 -1.18
C ALA A 72 1.94 3.39 -1.24
N LEU A 73 1.34 2.90 -2.32
CA LEU A 73 -0.11 2.77 -2.46
C LEU A 73 -0.67 1.54 -1.75
N ILE A 74 0.11 0.46 -1.70
CA ILE A 74 -0.33 -0.84 -1.16
C ILE A 74 -0.10 -0.95 0.35
N ASN A 75 0.99 -0.39 0.85
CA ASN A 75 1.37 -0.43 2.26
C ASN A 75 1.93 0.93 2.70
N PRO A 76 1.07 1.97 2.80
CA PRO A 76 1.51 3.31 3.16
C PRO A 76 2.16 3.33 4.55
N PRO A 77 3.19 4.17 4.78
CA PRO A 77 3.76 4.34 6.10
C PRO A 77 2.72 4.89 7.07
N MET A 78 2.79 4.46 8.33
CA MET A 78 1.92 5.01 9.38
C MET A 78 2.19 6.52 9.52
N PRO A 79 1.15 7.36 9.54
CA PRO A 79 1.35 8.78 9.78
C PRO A 79 1.95 8.99 11.17
N GLU A 80 3.10 9.68 11.23
CA GLU A 80 3.71 10.12 12.48
C GLU A 80 2.66 10.89 13.31
N PRO A 81 2.41 10.51 14.57
CA PRO A 81 1.50 11.25 15.41
C PRO A 81 2.04 12.68 15.56
N VAL A 82 1.21 13.66 15.22
CA VAL A 82 1.58 15.08 15.28
C VAL A 82 1.74 15.49 16.75
N VAL A 83 2.90 15.21 17.34
CA VAL A 83 3.27 15.66 18.70
C VAL A 83 3.31 17.20 18.76
N SER A 84 3.35 17.87 17.60
CA SER A 84 3.38 19.34 17.49
C SER A 84 2.07 20.05 17.87
N ALA A 85 0.92 19.37 17.89
CA ALA A 85 -0.36 20.02 18.22
C ALA A 85 -0.59 20.24 19.73
N VAL A 86 0.12 19.51 20.61
CA VAL A 86 -0.15 19.53 22.06
C VAL A 86 0.63 20.63 22.79
N HIS A 87 1.72 21.15 22.21
CA HIS A 87 2.52 22.21 22.85
C HIS A 87 1.96 23.63 22.65
N ILE A 88 1.04 23.84 21.70
CA ILE A 88 0.46 25.17 21.47
C ILE A 88 -0.64 25.47 22.52
N ALA A 89 -1.35 24.46 23.01
CA ALA A 89 -2.42 24.65 24.00
C ALA A 89 -1.91 25.02 25.40
N THR A 90 -0.71 24.58 25.78
CA THR A 90 -0.13 24.87 27.11
C THR A 90 0.60 26.21 27.19
N ALA A 91 0.94 26.84 26.06
CA ALA A 91 1.56 28.17 26.03
C ALA A 91 0.55 29.34 26.11
N VAL A 92 -0.76 29.07 25.96
CA VAL A 92 -1.82 30.11 25.91
C VAL A 92 -2.51 30.35 27.27
N ASN A 93 -2.11 29.66 28.34
CA ASN A 93 -2.63 29.92 29.68
C ASN A 93 -1.88 31.04 30.44
N GLY A 94 -1.01 31.77 29.75
CA GLY A 94 -0.34 32.96 30.28
C GLY A 94 -0.70 34.19 29.47
N ALA A 95 -1.43 35.10 30.13
CA ALA A 95 -1.57 36.53 29.83
C ALA A 95 -2.78 37.01 29.00
N HIS A 96 -3.51 37.90 29.68
CA HIS A 96 -4.00 39.18 29.18
C HIS A 96 -5.33 39.19 28.41
N GLU A 97 -6.28 39.90 29.04
CA GLU A 97 -7.57 40.30 28.51
C GLU A 97 -7.42 41.20 27.28
N GLY A 98 -8.23 40.92 26.25
CA GLY A 98 -8.50 41.86 25.16
C GLY A 98 -7.78 41.56 23.85
N GLY A 99 -8.33 40.65 23.04
CA GLY A 99 -7.89 40.56 21.64
C GLY A 99 -8.19 39.28 20.85
N MET A 100 -9.31 38.57 21.08
CA MET A 100 -9.59 37.33 20.30
C MET A 100 -11.08 37.11 19.95
N GLN A 101 -11.84 38.16 19.68
CA GLN A 101 -13.22 37.98 19.22
C GLN A 101 -13.32 37.68 17.71
N PHE A 102 -12.34 38.11 16.90
CA PHE A 102 -12.44 38.05 15.44
C PHE A 102 -12.17 36.65 14.84
N CYS A 103 -11.38 35.80 15.52
CA CYS A 103 -11.00 34.48 14.99
C CYS A 103 -12.01 33.35 15.29
N ARG A 104 -12.93 33.55 16.25
CA ARG A 104 -13.94 32.53 16.60
C ARG A 104 -15.04 32.41 15.55
N ASP A 105 -15.42 33.51 14.90
CA ASP A 105 -16.58 33.51 14.00
C ASP A 105 -16.27 32.88 12.63
N VAL A 106 -15.02 32.98 12.16
CA VAL A 106 -14.60 32.40 10.88
C VAL A 106 -14.62 30.86 10.92
N TYR A 107 -14.12 30.25 12.01
CA TYR A 107 -14.11 28.80 12.15
C TYR A 107 -15.52 28.21 12.36
N ARG A 108 -16.43 28.97 13.00
CA ARG A 108 -17.80 28.52 13.22
C ARG A 108 -18.60 28.41 11.92
N ASN A 109 -18.36 29.29 10.96
CA ASN A 109 -19.05 29.27 9.67
C ASN A 109 -18.55 28.14 8.75
N VAL A 110 -17.26 27.80 8.79
CA VAL A 110 -16.69 26.71 7.95
C VAL A 110 -17.17 25.33 8.44
N ALA A 111 -17.22 25.10 9.75
CA ALA A 111 -17.63 23.81 10.31
C ALA A 111 -19.13 23.52 10.14
N VAL A 112 -19.97 24.55 9.98
CA VAL A 112 -21.43 24.37 9.80
C VAL A 112 -21.80 24.12 8.33
N GLN A 113 -21.04 24.62 7.36
CA GLN A 113 -21.37 24.45 5.93
C GLN A 113 -21.04 23.06 5.37
N SER A 114 -20.13 22.31 5.99
CA SER A 114 -19.74 20.97 5.53
C SER A 114 -20.71 19.85 5.95
N ALA A 115 -21.66 20.12 6.85
CA ALA A 115 -22.57 19.10 7.38
C ALA A 115 -23.92 18.96 6.63
N THR A 116 -24.21 19.79 5.62
CA THR A 116 -25.56 19.83 4.99
C THR A 116 -25.67 19.43 3.53
N LYS A 117 -24.64 18.86 2.89
CA LYS A 117 -24.80 18.37 1.50
C LYS A 117 -25.12 16.88 1.46
N ALA A 118 -26.41 16.55 1.51
CA ALA A 118 -26.91 15.22 1.16
C ALA A 118 -26.82 14.98 -0.36
N PRO A 119 -26.56 13.74 -0.82
CA PRO A 119 -26.38 13.45 -2.24
C PRO A 119 -27.73 13.38 -2.98
N THR A 120 -27.92 14.21 -4.00
CA THR A 120 -29.03 14.10 -4.95
C THR A 120 -28.75 13.00 -5.97
N LYS A 121 -29.59 11.96 -5.97
CA LYS A 121 -29.64 10.90 -7.00
C LYS A 121 -30.20 11.51 -8.29
N THR A 122 -29.44 11.53 -9.37
CA THR A 122 -29.92 11.82 -10.73
C THR A 122 -30.42 10.53 -11.38
N ARG A 123 -31.62 10.59 -11.97
CA ARG A 123 -32.23 9.56 -12.82
C ARG A 123 -31.88 9.83 -14.28
#